data_AF-A0A818ZRH6-F1
#
_entry.id   AF-A0A818ZRH6-F1
#
_cell.length_a   1.000
_cell.length_b   1.000
_cell.length_c   1.000
_cell.angle_alpha   90.00
_cell.angle_beta   90.00
_cell.angle_gamma   90.00
#
_symmetry.space_group_name_H-M   'P 1'
#
loop_
_entity.id
_entity.type
_entity.pdbx_description
1 polymer ?
#
loop_
_entity_poly.entity_id
_entity_poly.type
_entity_poly.pdbx_seq_one_letter_code
_entity_poly.pdbx_strand_id
1 'polypeptide(L)'
;MKNREEKVLSNQCRICGASAEYSHYGVISCYACKIFFRQHANSSKTKFQCDFSGQCDINITNRYICPSCRLNKYFKCGMNADKFRASISMKSKKKSLVNVQVQYQQSEIVRLLKFLIRNSFSYL
;
A
#
# COMPACT_ATOMS: atom_id res chain seq x y z
N MET A 1 17.17 -11.24 14.22
CA MET A 1 15.82 -10.64 14.16
C MET A 1 16.00 -9.19 13.74
N LYS A 2 15.69 -8.82 12.48
CA LYS A 2 15.88 -7.45 12.00
C LYS A 2 14.69 -6.59 12.45
N ASN A 3 14.87 -5.88 13.56
CA ASN A 3 13.96 -4.83 14.02
C ASN A 3 13.83 -3.78 12.92
N ARG A 4 12.67 -3.73 12.27
CA ARG A 4 12.26 -2.55 11.51
C ARG A 4 11.94 -1.50 12.56
N GLU A 5 12.84 -0.54 12.73
CA GLU A 5 12.57 0.70 13.41
C GLU A 5 11.29 1.30 12.83
N GLU A 6 10.20 1.16 13.59
CA GLU A 6 8.95 1.83 13.34
C GLU A 6 9.19 3.30 13.68
N LYS A 7 9.82 4.01 12.74
CA LYS A 7 10.02 5.45 12.80
C LYS A 7 8.62 6.04 12.97
N VAL A 8 8.30 6.51 14.17
CA VAL A 8 7.05 7.21 14.48
C VAL A 8 7.01 8.42 13.57
N LEU A 9 6.41 8.23 12.40
CA LEU A 9 6.21 9.26 11.42
C LEU A 9 5.18 10.20 12.04
N SER A 10 5.51 11.49 12.12
CA SER A 10 4.57 12.55 12.52
C SER A 10 3.16 12.22 12.01
N ASN A 11 2.16 12.14 12.90
CA ASN A 11 0.76 11.78 12.59
C ASN A 11 0.02 12.81 11.72
N GLN A 12 0.74 13.49 10.81
CA GLN A 12 0.27 14.57 9.97
C GLN A 12 0.65 14.31 8.52
N CYS A 13 -0.33 14.52 7.66
CA CYS A 13 -0.24 14.43 6.21
C CYS A 13 0.79 15.45 5.69
N ARG A 14 1.85 14.96 5.05
CA ARG A 14 2.92 15.81 4.48
C ARG A 14 2.46 16.73 3.35
N ILE A 15 1.23 16.57 2.89
CA ILE A 15 0.65 17.35 1.79
C ILE A 15 -0.17 18.52 2.29
N CYS A 16 -1.05 18.28 3.26
CA CYS A 16 -2.05 19.26 3.70
C CYS A 16 -2.14 19.44 5.22
N GLY A 17 -1.29 18.76 6.00
CA GLY A 17 -1.25 18.88 7.46
C GLY A 17 -2.34 18.13 8.24
N ALA A 18 -3.39 17.61 7.57
CA ALA A 18 -4.44 16.82 8.23
C ALA A 18 -3.89 15.58 8.95
N SER A 19 -4.60 15.07 9.96
CA SER A 19 -4.22 13.83 10.66
C SER A 19 -4.03 12.67 9.67
N ALA A 20 -2.96 11.90 9.89
CA ALA A 20 -2.60 10.75 9.08
C ALA A 20 -1.95 9.67 9.95
N GLU A 21 -2.51 8.47 9.88
CA GLU A 21 -2.04 7.33 10.67
C GLU A 21 -0.96 6.51 9.95
N TYR A 22 -0.95 6.52 8.61
CA TYR A 22 -0.08 5.65 7.84
C TYR A 22 0.36 6.26 6.51
N SER A 23 1.40 5.64 5.92
CA SER A 23 1.93 6.05 4.62
C SER A 23 1.08 5.51 3.47
N HIS A 24 0.88 6.35 2.46
CA HIS A 24 0.33 5.96 1.17
C HIS A 24 1.30 6.37 0.07
N TYR A 25 1.52 5.49 -0.91
CA TYR A 25 2.42 5.77 -2.04
C TYR A 25 3.83 6.21 -1.62
N GLY A 26 4.30 5.75 -0.44
CA GLY A 26 5.62 6.04 0.10
C GLY A 26 5.70 7.26 1.02
N VAL A 27 4.61 7.98 1.28
CA VAL A 27 4.60 9.19 2.11
C VAL A 27 3.40 9.21 3.05
N ILE A 28 3.58 9.72 4.27
CA ILE A 28 2.51 9.89 5.25
C ILE A 28 1.50 10.91 4.73
N SER A 29 0.27 10.44 4.55
CA SER A 29 -0.78 11.24 3.93
C SER A 29 -2.15 10.83 4.47
N CYS A 30 -3.08 11.78 4.51
CA CYS A 30 -4.46 11.50 4.91
C CYS A 30 -5.23 10.83 3.77
N TYR A 31 -6.38 10.22 4.10
CA TYR A 31 -7.21 9.49 3.14
C TYR A 31 -7.65 10.32 1.91
N ALA A 32 -8.01 11.59 2.12
CA ALA A 32 -8.39 12.48 1.02
C ALA A 32 -7.25 12.72 0.01
N CYS A 33 -6.00 12.81 0.50
CA CYS A 33 -4.82 12.97 -0.34
C CYS A 33 -4.47 11.69 -1.09
N LYS A 34 -4.62 10.54 -0.43
CA LYS A 34 -4.50 9.22 -1.06
C LYS A 34 -5.45 9.07 -2.25
N ILE A 35 -6.73 9.37 -2.08
CA ILE A 35 -7.73 9.18 -3.13
C ILE A 35 -7.42 10.09 -4.33
N PHE A 36 -7.19 11.37 -4.06
CA PHE A 36 -6.91 12.34 -5.10
C PHE A 36 -5.65 11.95 -5.90
N PHE A 37 -4.57 11.57 -5.21
CA PHE A 37 -3.34 11.13 -5.89
C PHE A 37 -3.60 9.90 -6.77
N ARG A 38 -4.32 8.89 -6.27
CA ARG A 38 -4.66 7.69 -7.05
C ARG A 38 -5.43 8.01 -8.33
N GLN A 39 -6.36 8.97 -8.27
CA GLN A 39 -7.21 9.35 -9.40
C GLN A 39 -6.45 10.15 -10.46
N HIS A 40 -5.51 11.00 -10.04
CA HIS A 40 -4.94 12.02 -10.92
C HIS A 40 -3.46 11.85 -11.25
N ALA A 41 -2.68 11.09 -10.47
CA ALA A 41 -1.22 11.00 -10.65
C ALA A 41 -0.78 10.56 -12.07
N ASN A 42 -1.57 9.70 -12.72
CA ASN A 42 -1.26 9.17 -14.06
C ASN A 42 -2.38 9.45 -15.07
N SER A 43 -3.32 10.34 -14.75
CA SER A 43 -4.46 10.60 -15.65
C SER A 43 -4.04 11.54 -16.78
N SER A 44 -4.10 11.06 -18.02
CA SER A 44 -3.95 11.91 -19.22
C SER A 44 -5.19 12.74 -19.53
N LYS A 45 -6.34 12.40 -18.93
CA LYS A 45 -7.65 13.00 -19.22
C LYS A 45 -7.87 14.34 -18.52
N THR A 46 -7.18 14.61 -17.41
CA THR A 46 -7.41 15.80 -16.60
C THR A 46 -6.08 16.54 -16.41
N LYS A 47 -5.91 17.65 -17.11
CA LYS A 47 -4.78 18.55 -16.92
C LYS A 47 -5.22 19.71 -16.04
N PHE A 48 -4.68 19.78 -14.84
CA PHE A 48 -4.94 20.89 -13.93
C PHE A 48 -3.98 22.04 -14.20
N GLN A 49 -4.53 23.24 -14.40
CA GLN A 49 -3.77 24.47 -14.45
C GLN A 49 -3.84 25.19 -13.10
N CYS A 50 -2.79 25.94 -12.76
CA CYS A 50 -2.81 26.82 -11.61
C CYS A 50 -3.24 28.21 -12.07
N ASP A 51 -4.22 28.79 -11.38
CA ASP A 51 -4.72 30.15 -11.66
C ASP A 51 -3.87 31.24 -10.98
N PHE A 52 -2.77 30.84 -10.32
CA PHE A 52 -1.85 31.71 -9.58
C PHE A 52 -0.41 31.51 -10.09
N SER A 53 0.59 31.56 -9.21
CA SER A 53 2.02 31.46 -9.54
C SER A 53 2.59 30.03 -9.63
N GLY A 54 1.75 29.00 -9.53
CA GLY A 54 2.21 27.60 -9.45
C GLY A 54 2.89 27.22 -8.13
N GLN A 55 2.78 28.09 -7.11
CA GLN A 55 3.38 27.91 -5.78
C GLN A 55 2.35 28.01 -4.65
N CYS A 56 1.09 27.66 -4.90
CA CYS A 56 0.05 27.70 -3.88
C CYS A 56 0.45 26.81 -2.68
N ASP A 57 0.38 27.38 -1.48
CA ASP A 57 0.51 26.56 -0.28
C ASP A 57 -0.73 25.68 -0.12
N ILE A 58 -0.51 24.43 0.29
CA ILE A 58 -1.53 23.40 0.39
C ILE A 58 -1.67 22.99 1.84
N ASN A 59 -2.85 23.24 2.41
CA ASN A 59 -3.25 22.92 3.78
C ASN A 59 -4.64 22.26 3.79
N ILE A 60 -5.16 21.92 4.97
CA ILE A 60 -6.41 21.16 5.09
C ILE A 60 -7.63 21.93 4.56
N THR A 61 -7.62 23.25 4.66
CA THR A 61 -8.74 24.13 4.27
C THR A 61 -8.69 24.54 2.81
N ASN A 62 -7.53 24.57 2.16
CA ASN A 62 -7.38 25.09 0.79
C ASN A 62 -6.97 24.05 -0.26
N ARG A 63 -6.77 22.78 0.12
CA ARG A 63 -6.33 21.68 -0.77
C ARG A 63 -7.29 21.36 -1.94
N TYR A 64 -8.46 21.99 -2.02
CA TYR A 64 -9.35 21.89 -3.17
C TYR A 64 -9.18 23.04 -4.18
N ILE A 65 -8.59 24.17 -3.75
CA ILE A 65 -8.50 25.40 -4.54
C ILE A 65 -7.59 25.21 -5.74
N CYS A 66 -6.40 24.64 -5.55
CA CYS A 66 -5.45 24.42 -6.64
C CYS A 66 -5.06 22.95 -6.80
N PRO A 67 -5.83 22.18 -7.58
CA PRO A 67 -5.52 20.79 -7.92
C PRO A 67 -4.13 20.63 -8.55
N SER A 68 -3.68 21.61 -9.34
CA SER A 68 -2.37 21.61 -10.01
C SER A 68 -1.22 21.65 -9.00
N CYS A 69 -1.20 22.64 -8.09
CA CYS A 69 -0.18 22.75 -7.05
C CYS A 69 -0.23 21.58 -6.07
N ARG A 70 -1.44 21.09 -5.75
CA ARG A 70 -1.60 19.90 -4.92
C ARG A 70 -0.97 18.67 -5.58
N LEU A 71 -1.17 18.49 -6.89
CA LEU A 71 -0.58 17.38 -7.64
C LEU A 71 0.95 17.46 -7.63
N ASN A 72 1.49 18.65 -7.91
CA ASN A 72 2.93 18.92 -7.85
C ASN A 72 3.54 18.65 -6.47
N LYS A 73 2.84 19.02 -5.39
CA LYS A 73 3.33 18.80 -4.01
C LYS A 73 3.49 17.30 -3.71
N TYR A 74 2.61 16.43 -4.20
CA TYR A 74 2.78 14.98 -4.04
C TYR A 74 4.08 14.46 -4.66
N PHE A 75 4.40 14.88 -5.87
CA PHE A 75 5.62 14.46 -6.54
C PHE A 75 6.86 15.02 -5.85
N LYS A 76 6.83 16.30 -5.46
CA LYS A 76 7.92 16.95 -4.71
C LYS A 76 8.23 16.24 -3.38
N CYS A 77 7.21 15.73 -2.68
CA CYS A 77 7.42 14.98 -1.44
C CYS A 77 7.73 13.48 -1.65
N GLY A 78 7.83 13.02 -2.91
CA GLY A 78 8.21 11.65 -3.24
C GLY A 78 7.09 10.62 -3.26
N MET A 79 5.81 11.04 -3.34
CA MET A 79 4.72 10.09 -3.59
C MET A 79 4.86 9.50 -5.00
N ASN A 80 4.80 8.17 -5.08
CA ASN A 80 5.01 7.45 -6.32
C ASN A 80 3.95 6.35 -6.49
N ALA A 81 3.20 6.41 -7.58
CA ALA A 81 2.11 5.48 -7.89
C ALA A 81 2.62 4.04 -8.14
N ASP A 82 3.82 3.90 -8.69
CA ASP A 82 4.40 2.60 -9.07
C ASP A 82 4.99 1.86 -7.86
N LYS A 83 5.51 2.58 -6.85
CA LYS A 83 5.92 1.97 -5.57
C LYS A 83 4.78 1.16 -4.93
N PHE A 84 3.53 1.60 -5.07
CA PHE A 84 2.39 0.86 -4.57
C PHE A 84 2.15 -0.43 -5.35
N ARG A 85 2.25 -0.42 -6.69
CA ARG A 85 2.08 -1.62 -7.52
C ARG A 85 3.09 -2.72 -7.14
N ALA A 86 4.34 -2.35 -6.90
CA ALA A 86 5.36 -3.27 -6.40
C ALA A 86 4.99 -3.86 -5.03
N SER A 87 4.49 -3.03 -4.11
CA SER A 87 4.06 -3.48 -2.77
C SER A 87 2.86 -4.44 -2.81
N ILE A 88 1.92 -4.23 -3.73
CA ILE A 88 0.79 -5.14 -3.94
C ILE A 88 1.25 -6.45 -4.57
N SER A 89 2.12 -6.39 -5.60
CA SER A 89 2.72 -7.57 -6.21
C SER A 89 3.43 -8.45 -5.15
N MET A 90 4.21 -7.84 -4.26
CA MET A 90 4.88 -8.55 -3.16
C MET A 90 3.90 -9.17 -2.15
N LYS A 91 2.82 -8.47 -1.78
CA LYS A 91 1.79 -9.02 -0.88
C LYS A 91 1.04 -10.20 -1.52
N SER A 92 0.70 -10.09 -2.80
CA SER A 92 0.08 -11.17 -3.57
C SER A 92 1.00 -12.39 -3.68
N LYS A 93 2.30 -12.18 -3.98
CA LYS A 93 3.31 -13.24 -3.99
C LYS A 93 3.48 -13.92 -2.63
N LYS A 94 3.49 -13.15 -1.55
CA LYS A 94 3.58 -13.72 -0.20
C LYS A 94 2.34 -14.56 0.13
N LYS A 95 1.15 -14.08 -0.22
CA LYS A 95 -0.11 -14.84 -0.04
C LYS A 95 -0.13 -16.13 -0.87
N SER A 96 0.36 -16.10 -2.11
CA SER A 96 0.44 -17.30 -2.94
C SER A 96 1.47 -18.31 -2.39
N LEU A 97 2.64 -17.86 -1.93
CA LEU A 97 3.65 -18.74 -1.33
C LEU A 97 3.15 -19.42 -0.05
N VAL A 98 2.45 -18.68 0.82
CA VAL A 98 1.84 -19.26 2.03
C VAL A 98 0.79 -20.30 1.66
N ASN A 99 -0.07 -20.04 0.67
CA ASN A 99 -1.05 -21.01 0.21
C ASN A 99 -0.41 -22.29 -0.36
N VAL A 100 0.67 -22.17 -1.14
CA VAL A 100 1.43 -23.33 -1.66
C VAL A 100 2.02 -24.16 -0.52
N GLN A 101 2.60 -23.52 0.50
CA GLN A 101 3.19 -24.22 1.63
C GLN A 101 2.15 -24.95 2.49
N VAL A 102 0.97 -24.34 2.71
CA VAL A 102 -0.16 -24.98 3.41
C VAL A 102 -0.67 -26.20 2.64
N GLN A 103 -0.81 -26.10 1.32
CA GLN A 103 -1.25 -27.22 0.48
C GLN A 103 -0.24 -28.39 0.51
N TYR A 104 1.06 -28.10 0.48
CA TYR A 104 2.09 -29.13 0.63
C TYR A 104 2.01 -29.82 1.99
N GLN A 105 1.89 -29.06 3.09
CA GLN A 105 1.74 -29.63 4.43
C GLN A 105 0.47 -30.47 4.57
N GLN A 106 -0.66 -30.02 4.02
CA GLN A 106 -1.89 -30.82 3.96
C GLN A 106 -1.67 -32.13 3.19
N SER A 107 -0.95 -32.11 2.06
CA SER A 107 -0.67 -33.31 1.29
C SER A 107 0.21 -34.33 2.04
N GLU A 108 1.18 -33.87 2.82
CA GLU A 108 2.02 -34.71 3.68
C GLU A 108 1.22 -35.31 4.85
N ILE A 109 0.37 -34.52 5.50
CA ILE A 109 -0.54 -35.01 6.55
C ILE A 109 -1.48 -36.08 5.98
N VAL A 110 -2.06 -35.86 4.79
CA VAL A 110 -2.94 -36.84 4.14
C VAL A 110 -2.18 -38.12 3.78
N ARG A 111 -0.92 -38.03 3.34
CA ARG A 111 -0.06 -39.21 3.09
C ARG A 111 0.20 -39.99 4.36
N LEU A 112 0.59 -39.31 5.44
CA LEU A 112 0.84 -39.92 6.74
C LEU A 112 -0.42 -40.56 7.32
N LEU A 113 -1.58 -39.89 7.24
CA LEU A 113 -2.86 -40.46 7.67
C LEU A 113 -3.21 -41.73 6.88
N LYS A 114 -3.04 -41.72 5.55
CA LYS A 114 -3.25 -42.92 4.72
C LYS A 114 -2.30 -44.06 5.09
N PHE A 115 -1.06 -43.76 5.43
CA PHE A 115 -0.08 -44.75 5.89
C PHE A 115 -0.46 -45.33 7.25
N LEU A 116 -0.83 -44.49 8.22
CA LEU A 116 -1.27 -44.92 9.54
C LEU A 116 -2.52 -45.80 9.45
N ILE A 117 -3.52 -45.38 8.66
CA ILE A 117 -4.74 -46.15 8.40
C ILE A 117 -4.40 -47.50 7.78
N ARG A 118 -3.49 -47.57 6.79
CA ARG A 118 -3.10 -48.85 6.17
C ARG A 118 -2.41 -49.83 7.14
N ASN A 119 -1.65 -49.32 8.10
CA ASN A 119 -0.94 -50.15 9.09
C ASN A 119 -1.81 -50.50 10.30
N SER A 120 -2.86 -49.74 10.61
CA SER A 120 -3.80 -50.07 11.68
C SER A 120 -4.81 -51.15 11.28
N PHE A 121 -4.98 -51.46 9.99
CA PHE A 121 -5.78 -52.59 9.50
C PHE A 121 -4.98 -53.90 9.34
N SER A 122 -3.72 -53.96 9.80
CA SER A 122 -2.86 -55.15 9.68
C SER A 122 -2.86 -56.05 10.92
N TYR A 123 -3.65 -55.72 11.95
CA TYR A 123 -3.70 -56.41 13.25
C TYR A 123 -5.12 -56.85 13.66
N LEU A 124 -5.99 -57.08 12.68
CA LEU A 124 -7.27 -57.81 12.79
C LEU A 124 -7.33 -58.81 11.63
#